data_AF-A0A7M7PKJ5-F1
#
_entry.id   AF-A0A7M7PKJ5-F1
#
_cell.length_a   1.000
_cell.length_b   1.000
_cell.length_c   1.000
_cell.angle_alpha   90.00
_cell.angle_beta   90.00
_cell.angle_gamma   90.00
#
_symmetry.space_group_name_H-M   'P 1'
#
loop_
_entity.id
_entity.type
_entity.pdbx_description
1 polymer ?
#
loop_
_entity_poly.entity_id
_entity_poly.type
_entity_poly.pdbx_seq_one_letter_code
_entity_poly.pdbx_strand_id
1 'polypeptide(L)'
;MWMLRRTLEKMATFKVLKLFLSTLSLFVCFPILIQGEVVHITVLTLGYTNVDTYSLVEYQCYPSVPDTDALLSFGRSAPITTDRSPPDEVEHPDSRNAFIRRVIFPTGDGWDRDGFGPFYCEASKPDRDVTRVTTFFQRNNNQ
;
A
#
# COMPACT_ATOMS: atom_id res chain seq x y z
N MET A 1 -63.30 23.45 20.06
CA MET A 1 -62.70 23.00 18.78
C MET A 1 -61.26 23.50 18.55
N TRP A 2 -60.83 24.63 19.13
CA TRP A 2 -59.48 25.19 18.92
C TRP A 2 -58.36 24.44 19.67
N MET A 3 -58.64 23.85 20.85
CA MET A 3 -57.66 23.10 21.65
C MET A 3 -57.23 21.77 21.02
N LEU A 4 -58.13 21.01 20.39
CA LEU A 4 -57.79 19.73 19.74
C LEU A 4 -56.84 19.91 18.54
N ARG A 5 -56.98 21.01 17.81
CA ARG A 5 -56.18 21.31 16.62
C ARG A 5 -54.70 21.53 16.99
N ARG A 6 -54.45 22.22 18.12
CA ARG A 6 -53.10 22.46 18.64
C ARG A 6 -52.40 21.19 19.14
N THR A 7 -53.13 20.23 19.71
CA THR A 7 -52.55 18.95 20.16
C THR A 7 -52.21 18.03 18.99
N LEU A 8 -53.03 18.02 17.93
CA LEU A 8 -52.75 17.30 16.69
C LEU A 8 -51.54 17.87 15.94
N GLU A 9 -51.42 19.20 15.84
CA GLU A 9 -50.24 19.84 15.23
C GLU A 9 -48.95 19.52 15.97
N LYS A 10 -48.97 19.51 17.32
CA LYS A 10 -47.83 19.13 18.15
C LYS A 10 -47.42 17.67 17.97
N MET A 11 -48.39 16.74 17.87
CA MET A 11 -48.10 15.32 17.64
C MET A 11 -47.55 15.04 16.24
N ALA A 12 -48.03 15.76 15.22
CA ALA A 12 -47.53 15.64 13.86
C ALA A 12 -46.09 16.14 13.74
N THR A 13 -45.76 17.30 14.33
CA THR A 13 -44.39 17.82 14.35
C THR A 13 -43.42 16.92 15.11
N PHE A 14 -43.86 16.30 16.21
CA PHE A 14 -43.03 15.36 16.97
C PHE A 14 -42.71 14.07 16.19
N LYS A 15 -43.68 13.54 15.43
CA LYS A 15 -43.47 12.36 14.57
C LYS A 15 -42.52 12.65 13.41
N VAL A 16 -42.67 13.80 12.76
CA VAL A 16 -41.80 14.23 11.67
C VAL A 16 -40.37 14.44 12.17
N LEU A 17 -40.20 15.11 13.31
CA LEU A 17 -38.89 15.31 13.94
C LEU A 17 -38.22 13.97 14.29
N LYS A 18 -38.98 12.99 14.81
CA LYS A 18 -38.46 11.66 15.14
C LYS A 18 -38.04 10.85 13.91
N LEU A 19 -38.77 10.98 12.79
CA LEU A 19 -38.39 10.40 11.50
C LEU A 19 -37.12 11.05 10.94
N PHE A 20 -37.00 12.38 10.99
CA PHE A 20 -35.81 13.10 10.55
C PHE A 20 -34.57 12.77 11.39
N LEU A 21 -34.70 12.63 12.70
CA LEU A 21 -33.59 12.18 13.56
C LEU A 21 -33.21 10.71 13.29
N SER A 22 -34.18 9.84 12.99
CA SER A 22 -33.93 8.43 12.65
C SER A 22 -33.22 8.27 11.31
N THR A 23 -33.50 9.11 10.32
CA THR A 23 -32.84 9.06 9.02
C THR A 23 -31.48 9.75 9.02
N LEU A 24 -31.31 10.86 9.76
CA LEU A 24 -29.98 11.47 9.95
C LEU A 24 -29.02 10.55 10.71
N SER A 25 -29.51 9.78 11.70
CA SER A 25 -28.66 8.86 12.47
C SER A 25 -27.98 7.78 11.62
N LEU A 26 -28.61 7.33 10.54
CA LEU A 26 -27.99 6.40 9.60
C LEU A 26 -26.89 7.12 8.79
N PHE A 27 -27.13 8.32 8.28
CA PHE A 27 -26.13 9.07 7.51
C PHE A 27 -24.91 9.54 8.33
N VAL A 28 -25.06 9.78 9.63
CA VAL A 28 -23.96 10.26 10.49
C VAL A 28 -23.10 9.11 11.04
N CYS A 29 -23.63 7.88 11.12
CA CYS A 29 -22.87 6.71 11.57
C CYS A 29 -22.17 5.91 10.46
N PHE A 30 -22.59 6.06 9.20
CA PHE A 30 -21.95 5.37 8.07
C PHE A 30 -20.51 5.81 7.71
N PRO A 31 -20.09 7.10 7.84
CA PRO A 31 -18.74 7.50 7.45
C PRO A 31 -17.67 7.23 8.52
N ILE A 32 -18.04 6.89 9.75
CA ILE A 32 -17.08 6.57 10.84
C ILE A 32 -16.61 5.09 10.77
N LEU A 33 -17.24 4.28 9.92
CA LEU A 33 -16.99 2.84 9.76
C LEU A 33 -16.17 2.47 8.51
N ILE A 34 -15.64 3.45 7.77
CA ILE A 34 -14.61 3.19 6.75
C ILE A 34 -13.25 3.40 7.43
N GLN A 35 -12.88 2.48 8.33
CA GLN A 35 -11.46 2.27 8.58
C GLN A 35 -10.91 1.68 7.29
N GLY A 36 -10.25 2.51 6.46
CA GLY A 36 -9.56 2.04 5.26
C GLY A 36 -8.63 0.90 5.67
N GLU A 37 -8.94 -0.32 5.27
CA GLU A 37 -8.05 -1.45 5.49
C GLU A 37 -6.90 -1.30 4.50
N VAL A 38 -5.68 -1.31 5.00
CA VAL A 38 -4.47 -1.20 4.19
C VAL A 38 -3.93 -2.59 3.86
N VAL A 39 -3.30 -2.74 2.70
CA VAL A 39 -2.54 -3.95 2.40
C VAL A 39 -1.24 -3.94 3.18
N HIS A 40 -1.06 -4.87 4.11
CA HIS A 40 0.17 -4.90 4.90
C HIS A 40 1.29 -5.57 4.10
N ILE A 41 2.35 -4.81 3.80
CA ILE A 41 3.54 -5.34 3.13
C ILE A 41 4.82 -5.07 3.93
N THR A 42 5.86 -5.84 3.64
CA THR A 42 7.23 -5.62 4.13
C THR A 42 8.22 -5.87 3.01
N VAL A 43 9.26 -5.05 2.93
CA VAL A 43 10.36 -5.25 1.99
C VAL A 43 11.58 -5.75 2.74
N LEU A 44 12.11 -6.90 2.33
CA LEU A 44 13.35 -7.47 2.83
C LEU A 44 14.46 -7.27 1.79
N THR A 45 15.65 -6.89 2.27
CA THR A 45 16.85 -6.83 1.44
C THR A 45 17.70 -8.07 1.69
N LEU A 46 17.94 -8.86 0.65
CA LEU A 46 18.86 -9.98 0.67
C LEU A 46 20.14 -9.57 -0.06
N GLY A 47 21.17 -9.24 0.72
CA GLY A 47 22.50 -8.87 0.23
C GLY A 47 22.72 -7.37 0.06
N TYR A 48 23.96 -6.94 0.26
CA TYR A 48 24.45 -5.59 -0.03
C TYR A 48 25.62 -5.69 -1.00
N THR A 49 25.78 -4.69 -1.88
CA THR A 49 26.89 -4.62 -2.83
C THR A 49 28.19 -4.33 -2.07
N ASN A 50 29.05 -5.32 -1.87
CA ASN A 50 30.44 -5.04 -1.52
C ASN A 50 31.23 -4.84 -2.80
N VAL A 51 31.99 -3.76 -2.88
CA VAL A 51 32.94 -3.54 -3.98
C VAL A 51 33.84 -4.78 -4.08
N ASP A 52 33.98 -5.33 -5.29
CA ASP A 52 34.84 -6.47 -5.66
C ASP A 52 34.39 -7.90 -5.27
N THR A 53 33.12 -8.14 -4.90
CA THR A 53 32.61 -9.52 -4.70
C THR A 53 31.30 -9.82 -5.43
N TYR A 54 31.06 -11.10 -5.74
CA TYR A 54 29.79 -11.61 -6.26
C TYR A 54 28.71 -11.56 -5.15
N SER A 55 28.18 -10.38 -4.86
CA SER A 55 27.00 -10.24 -4.01
C SER A 55 25.74 -10.35 -4.88
N LEU A 56 24.92 -11.38 -4.61
CA LEU A 56 23.53 -11.38 -5.06
C LEU A 56 22.80 -10.30 -4.25
N VAL A 57 22.33 -9.25 -4.92
CA VAL A 57 21.55 -8.20 -4.28
C VAL A 57 20.13 -8.25 -4.79
N GLU A 58 19.21 -8.35 -3.85
CA GLU A 58 17.82 -8.58 -4.14
C GLU A 58 16.92 -7.88 -3.13
N TYR A 59 15.83 -7.29 -3.62
CA TYR A 59 14.69 -6.91 -2.79
C TYR A 59 13.57 -7.92 -2.93
N GLN A 60 13.01 -8.33 -1.80
CA GLN A 60 11.81 -9.16 -1.74
C GLN A 60 10.68 -8.38 -1.10
N CYS A 61 9.53 -8.32 -1.77
CA CYS A 61 8.33 -7.71 -1.25
C CYS A 61 7.35 -8.79 -0.79
N TYR A 62 7.08 -8.79 0.51
CA TYR A 62 6.20 -9.73 1.18
C TYR A 62 4.88 -9.06 1.49
N PRO A 63 3.75 -9.56 0.96
CA PRO A 63 2.45 -9.23 1.52
C PRO A 63 2.21 -10.03 2.80
N SER A 64 1.35 -9.51 3.66
CA SER A 64 0.86 -10.24 4.81
C SER A 64 0.02 -11.44 4.35
N VAL A 65 -0.13 -12.46 5.21
CA VAL A 65 -0.91 -13.67 4.89
C VAL A 65 -2.33 -13.38 4.37
N PRO A 66 -3.14 -12.45 4.94
CA PRO A 66 -4.46 -12.12 4.39
C PRO A 66 -4.44 -11.38 3.05
N ASP A 67 -3.26 -10.96 2.58
CA ASP A 67 -3.04 -10.14 1.39
C ASP A 67 -2.19 -10.85 0.32
N THR A 68 -2.07 -12.18 0.36
CA THR A 68 -1.28 -12.95 -0.63
C THR A 68 -1.82 -12.86 -2.06
N ASP A 69 -3.05 -12.40 -2.23
CA ASP A 69 -3.72 -12.09 -3.50
C ASP A 69 -3.56 -10.61 -3.93
N ALA A 70 -2.87 -9.78 -3.15
CA ALA A 70 -2.61 -8.38 -3.53
C ALA A 70 -1.67 -8.31 -4.74
N LEU A 71 -1.94 -7.35 -5.64
CA LEU A 71 -1.05 -7.04 -6.73
C LEU A 71 0.13 -6.23 -6.18
N LEU A 72 1.33 -6.77 -6.32
CA LEU A 72 2.57 -6.11 -5.96
C LEU A 72 3.23 -5.51 -7.20
N SER A 73 3.79 -4.32 -7.07
CA SER A 73 4.59 -3.68 -8.11
C SER A 73 5.86 -3.05 -7.52
N PHE A 74 6.95 -3.11 -8.28
CA PHE A 74 8.20 -2.46 -7.93
C PHE A 74 8.53 -1.29 -8.84
N GLY A 75 9.11 -0.22 -8.29
CA GLY A 75 9.49 0.95 -9.09
C GLY A 75 10.48 1.88 -8.42
N ARG A 76 10.84 2.97 -9.13
CA ARG A 76 11.66 4.06 -8.57
C ARG A 76 10.82 5.01 -7.77
N SER A 77 11.28 5.32 -6.56
CA SER A 77 10.57 6.30 -5.71
C SER A 77 10.83 7.74 -6.10
N ALA A 78 11.95 8.00 -6.77
CA ALA A 78 12.30 9.30 -7.31
C ALA A 78 13.13 9.13 -8.59
N PRO A 79 13.16 10.15 -9.46
CA PRO A 79 14.11 10.21 -10.55
C PRO A 79 15.55 10.13 -10.03
N ILE A 80 16.43 9.50 -10.82
CA ILE A 80 17.88 9.51 -10.59
C ILE A 80 18.55 10.28 -11.72
N THR A 81 19.86 10.53 -11.59
CA THR A 81 20.63 11.30 -12.59
C THR A 81 20.92 10.54 -13.87
N THR A 82 20.50 9.28 -13.97
CA THR A 82 20.67 8.43 -15.15
C THR A 82 19.30 7.96 -15.65
N ASP A 83 19.24 7.51 -16.90
CA ASP A 83 18.01 6.97 -17.49
C ASP A 83 17.82 5.46 -17.21
N ARG A 84 18.51 4.91 -16.19
CA ARG A 84 18.46 3.47 -15.89
C ARG A 84 17.13 3.09 -15.24
N SER A 85 16.31 2.33 -15.95
CA SER A 85 15.07 1.73 -15.42
C SER A 85 15.34 0.80 -14.24
N PRO A 86 14.38 0.62 -13.31
CA PRO A 86 14.39 -0.50 -12.36
C PRO A 86 14.62 -1.85 -13.05
N PRO A 87 15.23 -2.84 -12.38
CA PRO A 87 15.19 -4.21 -12.89
C PRO A 87 13.76 -4.74 -12.86
N ASP A 88 13.47 -5.71 -13.72
CA ASP A 88 12.16 -6.35 -13.77
C ASP A 88 11.86 -7.12 -12.47
N GLU A 89 10.59 -7.12 -12.10
CA GLU A 89 10.08 -7.95 -11.01
C GLU A 89 9.89 -9.40 -11.46
N VAL A 90 10.26 -10.33 -10.60
CA VAL A 90 10.11 -11.77 -10.81
C VAL A 90 9.45 -12.43 -9.60
N GLU A 91 8.79 -13.56 -9.81
CA GLU A 91 8.16 -14.31 -8.73
C GLU A 91 9.22 -15.01 -7.86
N HIS A 92 8.84 -15.32 -6.61
CA HIS A 92 9.64 -16.20 -5.78
C HIS A 92 9.68 -17.63 -6.34
N PRO A 93 10.85 -18.28 -6.39
CA PRO A 93 11.02 -19.56 -7.08
C PRO A 93 10.35 -20.73 -6.35
N ASP A 94 10.18 -20.64 -5.02
CA ASP A 94 9.33 -21.57 -4.27
C ASP A 94 7.86 -21.28 -4.58
N SER A 95 7.16 -22.25 -5.16
CA SER A 95 5.74 -22.13 -5.54
C SER A 95 4.81 -21.82 -4.37
N ARG A 96 5.19 -22.18 -3.14
CA ARG A 96 4.42 -21.82 -1.93
C ARG A 96 4.48 -20.33 -1.61
N ASN A 97 5.42 -19.62 -2.22
CA ASN A 97 5.74 -18.23 -1.98
C ASN A 97 5.57 -17.38 -3.25
N ALA A 98 4.90 -17.88 -4.30
CA ALA A 98 4.77 -17.20 -5.59
C ALA A 98 4.14 -15.79 -5.50
N PHE A 99 3.40 -15.51 -4.42
CA PHE A 99 2.85 -14.19 -4.09
C PHE A 99 3.91 -13.15 -3.67
N ILE A 100 5.16 -13.56 -3.42
CA ILE A 100 6.28 -12.66 -3.16
C ILE A 100 6.87 -12.21 -4.49
N ARG A 101 7.06 -10.90 -4.63
CA ARG A 101 7.78 -10.30 -5.76
C ARG A 101 9.21 -10.00 -5.38
N ARG A 102 10.13 -10.31 -6.29
CA ARG A 102 11.57 -10.13 -6.11
C ARG A 102 12.08 -9.23 -7.21
N VAL A 103 13.07 -8.42 -6.87
CA VAL A 103 13.84 -7.65 -7.83
C VAL A 103 15.29 -7.96 -7.60
N ILE A 104 15.91 -8.56 -8.61
CA ILE A 104 17.31 -8.99 -8.56
C ILE A 104 18.14 -7.95 -9.31
N PHE A 105 19.07 -7.31 -8.60
CA PHE A 105 19.95 -6.32 -9.19
C PHE A 105 21.10 -7.02 -9.95
N PRO A 106 21.29 -6.74 -11.24
CA PRO A 106 22.39 -7.28 -12.03
C PRO A 106 23.77 -6.94 -11.45
N THR A 107 24.60 -7.96 -11.21
CA THR A 107 25.99 -7.79 -10.81
C THR A 107 26.85 -7.33 -12.00
N GLY A 108 27.77 -6.40 -11.78
CA GLY A 108 28.80 -6.02 -12.77
C GLY A 108 28.35 -5.11 -13.90
N ASP A 109 27.04 -4.84 -14.04
CA ASP A 109 26.47 -3.98 -15.09
C ASP A 109 26.43 -2.48 -14.69
N GLY A 110 27.32 -2.04 -13.79
CA GLY A 110 27.41 -0.63 -13.38
C GLY A 110 26.23 -0.12 -12.54
N TRP A 111 25.38 -1.01 -12.00
CA TRP A 111 24.26 -0.67 -11.12
C TRP A 111 24.67 0.18 -9.91
N ASP A 112 25.86 -0.07 -9.37
CA ASP A 112 26.41 0.64 -8.23
C ASP A 112 26.72 2.11 -8.53
N ARG A 113 26.96 2.43 -9.81
CA ARG A 113 27.25 3.79 -10.29
C ARG A 113 26.00 4.46 -10.87
N ASP A 114 25.26 3.74 -11.70
CA ASP A 114 24.23 4.32 -12.54
C ASP A 114 22.82 3.96 -12.08
N GLY A 115 22.65 3.02 -11.16
CA GLY A 115 21.34 2.47 -10.78
C GLY A 115 20.92 2.72 -9.33
N PHE A 116 21.85 3.18 -8.48
CA PHE A 116 21.62 3.49 -7.06
C PHE A 116 20.49 4.52 -6.87
N GLY A 117 19.79 4.44 -5.74
CA GLY A 117 18.73 5.39 -5.41
C GLY A 117 17.54 4.78 -4.69
N PRO A 118 16.46 5.57 -4.53
CA PRO A 118 15.27 5.16 -3.81
C PRO A 118 14.33 4.34 -4.71
N PHE A 119 13.83 3.25 -4.15
CA PHE A 119 12.87 2.34 -4.78
C PHE A 119 11.63 2.19 -3.91
N TYR A 120 10.59 1.57 -4.44
CA TYR A 120 9.44 1.15 -3.66
C TYR A 120 8.95 -0.23 -4.07
N CYS A 121 8.32 -0.91 -3.11
CA CYS A 121 7.28 -1.87 -3.41
C CYS A 121 5.92 -1.26 -3.05
N GLU A 122 4.97 -1.39 -3.95
CA GLU A 122 3.59 -0.96 -3.77
C GLU A 122 2.67 -2.17 -3.87
N ALA A 123 1.66 -2.21 -3.01
CA ALA A 123 0.65 -3.23 -3.00
C ALA A 123 -0.73 -2.61 -3.15
N SER A 124 -1.53 -3.23 -4.00
CA SER A 124 -2.90 -2.83 -4.28
C SER A 124 -3.82 -4.04 -4.25
N LYS A 125 -5.02 -3.86 -3.70
CA LYS A 125 -6.07 -4.87 -3.62
C LYS A 125 -7.42 -4.15 -3.68
N PRO A 126 -8.45 -4.71 -4.33
CA PRO A 126 -9.78 -4.12 -4.32
C PRO A 126 -10.26 -3.84 -2.89
N ASP A 127 -10.97 -2.74 -2.71
CA ASP A 127 -11.56 -2.32 -1.42
C ASP A 127 -10.53 -2.04 -0.30
N ARG A 128 -9.24 -1.94 -0.62
CA ARG A 128 -8.15 -1.58 0.30
C ARG A 128 -7.36 -0.38 -0.18
N ASP A 129 -6.83 0.38 0.76
CA ASP A 129 -5.95 1.50 0.46
C ASP A 129 -4.59 0.98 -0.04
N VAL A 130 -4.09 1.63 -1.10
CA VAL A 130 -2.77 1.32 -1.68
C VAL A 130 -1.69 1.57 -0.64
N THR A 131 -0.83 0.58 -0.43
CA THR A 131 0.27 0.67 0.52
C THR A 131 1.61 0.62 -0.18
N ARG A 132 2.51 1.51 0.20
CA ARG A 132 3.83 1.63 -0.43
C ARG A 132 4.93 1.68 0.62
N VAL A 133 5.90 0.79 0.48
CA VAL A 133 7.11 0.75 1.30
C VAL A 133 8.28 1.19 0.43
N THR A 134 8.93 2.27 0.84
CA THR A 134 10.13 2.80 0.18
C THR A 134 11.37 2.14 0.76
N THR A 135 12.30 1.75 -0.10
CA THR A 135 13.62 1.25 0.26
C THR A 135 14.69 2.02 -0.50
N PHE A 136 15.95 1.90 -0.11
CA PHE A 136 17.04 2.60 -0.75
C PHE A 136 18.18 1.64 -1.10
N PHE A 137 18.55 1.61 -2.38
CA PHE A 137 19.70 0.88 -2.87
C PHE A 137 20.90 1.79 -2.82
N GLN A 138 21.76 1.55 -1.82
CA GLN A 138 23.00 2.29 -1.62
C GLN A 138 24.20 1.46 -2.01
N ARG A 139 25.17 2.12 -2.63
CA ARG A 139 26.54 1.61 -2.80
C ARG A 139 27.19 1.43 -1.43
N ASN A 140 27.63 0.22 -1.07
CA ASN A 140 28.51 0.06 0.09
C ASN A 140 29.93 0.42 -0.35
N ASN A 141 30.33 1.67 -0.10
CA ASN A 141 31.71 2.08 -0.23
C ASN A 141 32.41 1.59 1.04
N ASN A 142 33.11 0.46 1.00
CA ASN A 142 34.20 0.30 1.96
C ASN A 142 35.21 1.40 1.60
N GLN A 143 35.40 2.36 2.51
CA GLN A 143 36.48 3.34 2.41
C GLN A 143 37.84 2.66 2.26
#